data_AF-A0A5A7T2P7-F1
#
_entry.id   AF-A0A5A7T2P7-F1
#
_cell.length_a   1.000
_cell.length_b   1.000
_cell.length_c   1.000
_cell.angle_alpha   90.00
_cell.angle_beta   90.00
_cell.angle_gamma   90.00
#
_symmetry.space_group_name_H-M   'P 1'
#
loop_
_entity.id
_entity.type
_entity.pdbx_description
1 polymer ?
#
loop_
_entity_poly.entity_id
_entity_poly.type
_entity_poly.pdbx_seq_one_letter_code
_entity_poly.pdbx_strand_id
1 'polypeptide(L)'
;MGRFAETFVDDDVHASRPSRSSEGRTESSGSKRKRGSQREVDVEGIHLELDQTNNQLKMIAEWPACALVNDNHVRTEFFPILREMPELTSLDRALLQRHLLSRMDDLQGFVLMPEDERDGFCRVLLRDITR
;
A
#
# COMPACT_ATOMS: atom_id res chain seq x y z
N MET A 1 20.79 -23.56 -50.17
CA MET A 1 21.80 -24.64 -50.29
C MET A 1 22.50 -24.71 -48.93
N GLY A 2 22.49 -25.77 -48.11
CA GLY A 2 21.96 -27.13 -48.18
C GLY A 2 21.92 -27.73 -46.76
N ARG A 3 21.07 -28.77 -46.59
CA ARG A 3 20.83 -29.61 -45.40
C ARG A 3 22.02 -30.50 -45.06
N PHE A 4 22.17 -30.90 -43.78
CA PHE A 4 22.55 -32.26 -43.31
C PHE A 4 22.07 -32.35 -41.82
N ALA A 5 20.92 -32.94 -41.49
CA ALA A 5 20.57 -34.38 -41.38
C ALA A 5 21.34 -35.10 -40.26
N GLU A 6 20.72 -35.16 -39.06
CA GLU A 6 21.10 -36.06 -37.97
C GLU A 6 20.72 -37.50 -38.33
N THR A 7 21.67 -38.42 -38.20
CA THR A 7 21.42 -39.85 -38.04
C THR A 7 22.51 -40.41 -37.14
N PHE A 8 22.17 -40.85 -35.94
CA PHE A 8 22.96 -41.87 -35.26
C PHE A 8 22.04 -43.03 -34.90
N VAL A 9 22.38 -44.15 -35.53
CA VAL A 9 21.81 -45.48 -35.41
C VAL A 9 22.28 -46.08 -34.08
N ASP A 10 21.35 -46.77 -33.43
CA ASP A 10 21.51 -47.62 -32.25
C ASP A 10 22.49 -48.77 -32.53
N ASP A 11 23.46 -49.04 -31.65
CA ASP A 11 24.06 -50.38 -31.61
C ASP A 11 24.63 -50.77 -30.24
N ASP A 12 24.03 -51.86 -29.78
CA ASP A 12 24.62 -53.06 -29.18
C ASP A 12 25.08 -53.10 -27.71
N VAL A 13 24.24 -53.83 -26.99
CA VAL A 13 24.50 -54.57 -25.75
C VAL A 13 25.60 -55.60 -25.99
N HIS A 14 26.67 -55.62 -25.18
CA HIS A 14 27.02 -56.83 -24.41
C HIS A 14 28.24 -56.69 -23.50
N ALA A 15 28.06 -57.30 -22.32
CA ALA A 15 29.05 -57.92 -21.44
C ALA A 15 29.90 -57.04 -20.51
N SER A 16 29.53 -57.07 -19.23
CA SER A 16 30.50 -57.20 -18.13
C SER A 16 29.85 -57.92 -16.94
N ARG A 17 30.32 -59.16 -16.71
CA ARG A 17 29.98 -60.01 -15.57
C ARG A 17 31.00 -59.73 -14.46
N PRO A 18 30.61 -59.38 -13.22
CA PRO A 18 31.50 -59.54 -12.08
C PRO A 18 31.10 -60.75 -11.24
N SER A 19 32.12 -61.50 -10.87
CA SER A 19 32.12 -62.70 -10.05
C SER A 19 31.97 -62.41 -8.57
N ARG A 20 31.11 -63.23 -7.93
CA ARG A 20 31.21 -63.83 -6.59
C ARG A 20 31.23 -62.98 -5.30
N SER A 21 30.14 -63.19 -4.56
CA SER A 21 29.99 -63.50 -3.12
C SER A 21 30.72 -62.67 -2.06
N SER A 22 29.92 -61.93 -1.30
CA SER A 22 30.07 -61.85 0.15
C SER A 22 28.69 -61.91 0.79
N GLU A 23 28.34 -63.09 1.30
CA GLU A 23 27.20 -63.27 2.19
C GLU A 23 27.62 -62.78 3.57
N GLY A 24 27.17 -61.58 3.92
CA GLY A 24 27.36 -60.95 5.23
C GLY A 24 26.09 -60.19 5.58
N ARG A 25 25.16 -60.88 6.25
CA ARG A 25 23.92 -60.30 6.77
C ARG A 25 24.25 -59.42 7.98
N THR A 26 24.17 -58.11 7.84
CA THR A 26 23.78 -57.23 8.97
C THR A 26 23.10 -55.96 8.46
N GLU A 27 21.79 -55.93 8.66
CA GLU A 27 20.94 -54.75 8.86
C GLU A 27 21.04 -53.59 7.86
N SER A 28 20.15 -53.62 6.87
CA SER A 28 19.64 -52.40 6.25
C SER A 28 18.96 -51.54 7.32
N SER A 29 19.65 -50.49 7.77
CA SER A 29 18.99 -49.35 8.40
C SER A 29 18.13 -48.71 7.32
N GLY A 30 16.86 -49.14 7.25
CA GLY A 30 15.85 -48.49 6.47
C GLY A 30 15.79 -47.04 6.91
N SER A 31 16.30 -46.14 6.07
CA SER A 31 16.13 -44.70 6.21
C SER A 31 14.64 -44.41 6.13
N LYS A 32 13.98 -44.49 7.28
CA LYS A 32 12.60 -44.05 7.48
C LYS A 32 12.62 -42.57 7.15
N ARG A 33 12.08 -42.23 5.98
CA ARG A 33 11.64 -40.87 5.69
C ARG A 33 10.65 -40.50 6.78
N LYS A 34 11.08 -39.74 7.80
CA LYS A 34 10.16 -39.07 8.71
C LYS A 34 9.50 -37.95 7.92
N ARG A 35 8.52 -38.34 7.09
CA ARG A 35 7.48 -37.44 6.57
C ARG A 35 6.67 -37.02 7.79
N GLY A 36 7.10 -35.93 8.39
CA GLY A 36 6.52 -35.41 9.61
C GLY A 36 7.29 -34.18 10.03
N SER A 37 7.46 -33.23 9.10
CA SER A 37 7.64 -31.83 9.50
C SER A 37 6.27 -31.37 9.97
N GLN A 38 5.91 -31.76 11.18
CA GLN A 38 4.85 -31.08 11.90
C GLN A 38 5.52 -29.80 12.41
N ARG A 39 5.50 -28.75 11.58
CA ARG A 39 5.61 -27.40 12.11
C ARG A 39 4.40 -27.28 13.03
N GLU A 40 4.60 -27.45 14.32
CA GLU A 40 3.66 -26.96 15.30
C GLU A 40 3.61 -25.46 15.05
N VAL A 41 2.58 -25.06 14.31
CA VAL A 41 2.35 -23.67 14.00
C VAL A 41 2.03 -23.03 15.34
N ASP A 42 2.83 -22.05 15.75
CA ASP A 42 2.53 -21.23 16.91
C ASP A 42 1.26 -20.42 16.60
N VAL A 43 0.11 -21.03 16.89
CA VAL A 43 -1.20 -20.45 16.60
C VAL A 43 -1.37 -19.13 17.35
N GLU A 44 -0.83 -19.05 18.57
CA GLU A 44 -0.85 -17.82 19.37
C GLU A 44 0.01 -16.72 18.73
N GLY A 45 1.20 -17.09 18.26
CA GLY A 45 2.07 -16.20 17.48
C GLY A 45 1.41 -15.70 16.20
N ILE A 46 0.70 -16.58 15.46
CA ILE A 46 -0.07 -16.18 14.27
C ILE A 46 -1.21 -15.22 14.63
N HIS A 47 -1.96 -15.49 15.71
CA HIS A 47 -3.03 -14.61 16.15
C HIS A 47 -2.49 -13.22 16.51
N LEU A 48 -1.37 -13.17 17.23
CA LEU A 48 -0.73 -11.91 17.58
C LEU A 48 -0.26 -11.12 16.35
N GLU A 49 0.40 -11.78 15.38
CA GLU A 49 0.84 -11.15 14.13
C GLU A 49 -0.35 -10.63 13.30
N LEU A 50 -1.45 -11.38 13.29
CA LEU A 50 -2.68 -11.00 12.60
C LEU A 50 -3.33 -9.78 13.25
N ASP A 51 -3.46 -9.75 14.57
CA ASP A 51 -3.99 -8.61 15.30
C ASP A 51 -3.13 -7.37 15.12
N GLN A 52 -1.79 -7.52 15.17
CA GLN A 52 -0.87 -6.42 14.93
C GLN A 52 -1.01 -5.85 13.51
N THR A 53 -1.12 -6.71 12.50
CA THR A 53 -1.32 -6.30 11.11
C THR A 53 -2.67 -5.62 10.93
N ASN A 54 -3.73 -6.15 11.54
CA ASN A 54 -5.07 -5.59 11.47
C ASN A 54 -5.13 -4.19 12.10
N ASN A 55 -4.44 -3.99 13.22
CA ASN A 55 -4.32 -2.67 13.85
C ASN A 55 -3.58 -1.66 12.95
N GLN A 56 -2.52 -2.07 12.26
CA GLN A 56 -1.84 -1.20 11.29
C GLN A 56 -2.74 -0.84 10.11
N LEU A 57 -3.49 -1.82 9.57
CA LEU A 57 -4.45 -1.59 8.49
C LEU A 57 -5.57 -0.64 8.92
N LYS A 58 -6.04 -0.77 10.16
CA LYS A 58 -7.02 0.15 10.74
C LYS A 58 -6.50 1.59 10.77
N MET A 59 -5.26 1.81 11.21
CA MET A 59 -4.63 3.14 11.19
C MET A 59 -4.54 3.72 9.76
N ILE A 60 -4.20 2.90 8.77
CA ILE A 60 -4.14 3.32 7.37
C ILE A 60 -5.54 3.68 6.85
N ALA A 61 -6.54 2.87 7.18
CA ALA A 61 -7.92 3.08 6.76
C ALA A 61 -8.57 4.32 7.41
N GLU A 62 -8.18 4.65 8.64
CA GLU A 62 -8.70 5.79 9.39
C GLU A 62 -8.01 7.12 9.04
N TRP A 63 -6.77 7.07 8.52
CA TRP A 63 -5.98 8.27 8.21
C TRP A 63 -6.74 9.31 7.36
N PRO A 64 -7.45 8.96 6.27
CA PRO A 64 -8.18 9.95 5.47
C PRO A 64 -9.30 10.64 6.26
N ALA A 65 -10.01 9.91 7.12
CA ALA A 65 -11.07 10.49 7.95
C ALA A 65 -10.50 11.43 9.01
N CYS A 66 -9.41 11.02 9.66
CA CYS A 66 -8.70 11.86 10.62
C CYS A 66 -8.11 13.12 9.97
N ALA A 67 -7.53 12.99 8.77
CA ALA A 67 -7.02 14.10 7.99
C ALA A 67 -8.16 15.08 7.64
N LEU A 68 -9.30 14.58 7.16
CA LEU A 68 -10.46 15.40 6.84
C LEU A 68 -11.03 16.15 8.06
N VAL A 69 -11.07 15.50 9.23
CA VAL A 69 -11.52 16.15 10.48
C VAL A 69 -10.56 17.27 10.89
N ASN A 70 -9.25 17.01 10.84
CA ASN A 70 -8.24 18.02 11.13
C ASN A 70 -8.34 19.21 10.17
N ASP A 71 -8.53 18.91 8.89
CA ASP A 71 -8.70 19.87 7.82
C ASP A 71 -9.93 20.77 8.03
N ASN A 72 -11.06 20.18 8.41
CA ASN A 72 -12.26 20.94 8.78
C ASN A 72 -12.06 21.77 10.05
N HIS A 73 -11.31 21.27 11.03
CA HIS A 73 -10.97 22.02 12.24
C HIS A 73 -10.14 23.25 11.89
N VAL A 74 -9.09 23.10 11.07
CA VAL A 74 -8.27 24.23 10.60
C VAL A 74 -9.13 25.29 9.94
N ARG A 75 -10.09 24.92 9.09
CA ARG A 75 -11.01 25.89 8.44
C ARG A 75 -11.90 26.62 9.43
N THR A 76 -12.45 25.87 10.39
CA THR A 76 -13.34 26.41 11.42
C THR A 76 -12.66 27.48 12.25
N GLU A 77 -11.36 27.33 12.52
CA GLU A 77 -10.56 28.31 13.28
C GLU A 77 -9.97 29.42 12.39
N PHE A 78 -9.52 29.07 11.17
CA PHE A 78 -8.78 30.00 10.33
C PHE A 78 -9.65 31.11 9.72
N PHE A 79 -10.89 30.82 9.32
CA PHE A 79 -11.77 31.86 8.76
C PHE A 79 -12.12 32.95 9.79
N PRO A 80 -12.50 32.64 11.05
CA PRO A 80 -12.67 33.64 12.09
C PRO A 80 -11.42 34.50 12.32
N ILE A 81 -10.23 33.88 12.38
CA ILE A 81 -8.97 34.61 12.55
C ILE A 81 -8.76 35.60 11.41
N LEU A 82 -8.93 35.16 10.16
CA LEU A 82 -8.80 36.05 9.00
C LEU A 82 -9.79 37.21 9.05
N ARG A 83 -11.02 36.99 9.54
CA ARG A 83 -12.05 38.02 9.69
C ARG A 83 -11.69 39.03 10.77
N GLU A 84 -11.09 38.58 11.86
CA GLU A 84 -10.72 39.43 13.00
C GLU A 84 -9.54 40.36 12.71
N MET A 85 -8.71 40.09 11.70
CA MET A 85 -7.56 40.94 11.34
C MET A 85 -8.01 42.19 10.56
N PRO A 86 -8.08 43.39 11.16
CA PRO A 86 -8.55 44.59 10.45
C PRO A 86 -7.56 45.07 9.37
N GLU A 87 -6.29 44.66 9.44
CA GLU A 87 -5.23 45.07 8.51
C GLU A 87 -5.38 44.42 7.14
N LEU A 88 -6.08 43.28 7.04
CA LEU A 88 -6.26 42.59 5.77
C LEU A 88 -7.39 43.22 4.95
N THR A 89 -7.14 43.47 3.66
CA THR A 89 -8.25 43.84 2.77
C THR A 89 -9.15 42.63 2.54
N SER A 90 -10.37 42.87 2.06
CA SER A 90 -11.28 41.77 1.66
C SER A 90 -10.68 40.89 0.55
N LEU A 91 -9.84 41.48 -0.31
CA LEU A 91 -9.12 40.76 -1.35
C LEU A 91 -8.04 39.85 -0.75
N ASP A 92 -7.26 40.35 0.22
CA ASP A 92 -6.20 39.56 0.87
C ASP A 92 -6.80 38.34 1.59
N ARG A 93 -7.92 38.54 2.31
CA ARG A 93 -8.66 37.46 2.96
C ARG A 93 -9.11 36.41 1.95
N ALA A 94 -9.73 36.84 0.85
CA ALA A 94 -10.21 35.94 -0.20
C ALA A 94 -9.08 35.14 -0.87
N LEU A 95 -7.89 35.74 -1.05
CA LEU A 95 -6.72 35.05 -1.58
C LEU A 95 -6.17 34.00 -0.61
N LEU A 96 -6.07 34.32 0.68
CA LEU A 96 -5.62 33.38 1.71
C LEU A 96 -6.60 32.22 1.89
N GLN A 97 -7.90 32.51 1.89
CA GLN A 97 -8.96 31.49 1.91
C GLN A 97 -8.85 30.57 0.70
N ARG A 98 -8.60 31.11 -0.49
CA ARG A 98 -8.37 30.30 -1.68
C ARG A 98 -7.12 29.44 -1.60
N HIS A 99 -6.04 29.96 -1.05
CA HIS A 99 -4.86 29.14 -0.86
C HIS A 99 -5.12 27.98 0.11
N LEU A 100 -5.86 28.22 1.19
CA LEU A 100 -6.28 27.18 2.12
C LEU A 100 -7.17 26.13 1.43
N LEU A 101 -8.20 26.57 0.70
CA LEU A 101 -9.14 25.67 0.03
C LEU A 101 -8.51 24.88 -1.12
N SER A 102 -7.56 25.47 -1.86
CA SER A 102 -6.86 24.80 -2.96
C SER A 102 -5.90 23.70 -2.50
N ARG A 103 -5.50 23.69 -1.23
CA ARG A 103 -4.63 22.63 -0.67
C ARG A 103 -5.41 21.41 -0.19
N MET A 104 -6.73 21.53 -0.13
CA MET A 104 -7.61 20.61 0.57
C MET A 104 -8.65 19.97 -0.35
N ASP A 105 -8.70 20.35 -1.63
CA ASP A 105 -9.47 19.82 -2.78
C ASP A 105 -10.98 19.50 -2.60
N ASP A 106 -11.51 19.56 -1.39
CA ASP A 106 -12.89 19.26 -1.06
C ASP A 106 -13.72 20.56 -1.01
N LEU A 107 -14.92 20.47 -1.60
CA LEU A 107 -15.90 21.57 -1.61
C LEU A 107 -16.38 21.93 -0.18
N GLN A 108 -16.06 21.14 0.83
CA GLN A 108 -16.54 21.31 2.21
C GLN A 108 -16.08 22.64 2.81
N GLY A 109 -14.89 23.13 2.46
CA GLY A 109 -14.41 24.39 3.01
C GLY A 109 -15.14 25.62 2.47
N PHE A 110 -15.75 25.53 1.29
CA PHE A 110 -16.65 26.57 0.80
C PHE A 110 -17.99 26.56 1.56
N VAL A 111 -18.44 25.41 2.06
CA VAL A 111 -19.64 25.29 2.90
C VAL A 111 -19.43 25.88 4.29
N LEU A 112 -18.22 25.72 4.85
CA LEU A 112 -17.85 26.27 6.16
C LEU A 112 -17.51 27.77 6.13
N MET A 113 -17.41 28.38 4.94
CA MET A 113 -17.09 29.78 4.78
C MET A 113 -18.28 30.68 5.16
N PRO A 114 -18.07 31.77 5.93
CA PRO A 114 -19.10 32.75 6.23
C PRO A 114 -19.74 33.33 4.96
N GLU A 115 -21.07 33.46 4.94
CA GLU A 115 -21.80 33.87 3.74
C GLU A 115 -21.36 35.24 3.18
N ASP A 116 -20.98 36.15 4.06
CA ASP A 116 -20.50 37.49 3.73
C ASP A 116 -19.13 37.50 3.04
N GLU A 117 -18.32 36.44 3.20
CA GLU A 117 -17.00 36.31 2.57
C GLU A 117 -17.04 35.57 1.23
N ARG A 118 -18.09 34.76 0.99
CA ARG A 118 -18.22 33.92 -0.21
C ARG A 118 -18.20 34.72 -1.50
N ASP A 119 -18.79 35.91 -1.51
CA ASP A 119 -18.83 36.79 -2.69
C ASP A 119 -17.43 37.29 -3.08
N GLY A 120 -16.60 37.66 -2.09
CA GLY A 120 -15.20 38.00 -2.30
C GLY A 120 -14.39 36.83 -2.85
N PHE A 121 -14.61 35.65 -2.28
CA PHE A 121 -13.99 34.41 -2.74
C PHE A 121 -14.36 34.06 -4.19
N CYS A 122 -15.65 34.10 -4.55
CA CYS A 122 -16.14 33.82 -5.89
C CYS A 122 -15.52 34.77 -6.93
N ARG A 123 -15.35 36.06 -6.61
CA ARG A 123 -14.64 37.00 -7.49
C ARG A 123 -13.21 36.59 -7.76
N VAL A 124 -12.48 36.15 -6.74
CA VAL A 124 -11.11 35.65 -6.90
C VAL A 124 -11.09 34.38 -7.75
N LEU A 125 -12.03 33.46 -7.53
CA LEU A 125 -12.11 32.22 -8.30
C LEU A 125 -12.39 32.49 -9.78
N LEU A 126 -13.36 33.36 -10.08
CA LEU A 126 -13.70 33.77 -11.43
C LEU A 126 -12.55 34.46 -12.15
N ARG A 127 -11.81 35.34 -11.44
CA ARG A 127 -10.64 36.03 -12.00
C ARG A 127 -9.59 35.05 -12.52
N ASP A 128 -9.40 33.93 -11.83
CA ASP A 128 -8.38 32.95 -12.20
C ASP A 128 -8.79 32.04 -13.34
N ILE A 129 -10.08 31.76 -13.48
CA ILE A 129 -10.61 31.01 -14.63
C ILE A 129 -10.54 31.86 -15.90
N THR A 130 -10.59 33.19 -15.77
CA THR A 130 -10.53 34.14 -16.90
C THR A 130 -9.11 34.50 -17.34
N ARG A 131 -8.07 33.93 -16.74
CA ARG A 131 -6.66 34.25 -16.99
C ARG A 131 -5.97 33.17 -17.83
#